data_AF-A0A8T4PH48-F1
#
_entry.id   AF-A0A8T4PH48-F1
#
_cell.length_a   1.000
_cell.length_b   1.000
_cell.length_c   1.000
_cell.angle_alpha   90.00
_cell.angle_beta   90.00
_cell.angle_gamma   90.00
#
_symmetry.space_group_name_H-M   'P 1'
#
loop_
_entity.id
_entity.type
_entity.pdbx_description
1 polymer ?
#
loop_
_entity_poly.entity_id
_entity_poly.type
_entity_poly.pdbx_seq_one_letter_code
_entity_poly.pdbx_strand_id
1 'polypeptide(L)' 'MSKTRDGIKLDYIIRVAEAIGASVRSGAKHPFILGYNGVRPCPVAESTIAKTMVVPWMKSITQKDPGAIYEALRNGKWGY' A
#
# COMPACT_ATOMS: atom_id res chain seq x y z
N MET A 1 14.25 -1.50 -9.47
CA MET A 1 12.95 -1.70 -8.79
C MET A 1 12.95 -0.91 -7.50
N SER A 2 12.13 0.12 -7.43
CA SER A 2 12.01 1.02 -6.27
C SER A 2 11.35 0.32 -5.07
N LYS A 3 11.86 0.60 -3.88
CA LYS A 3 11.38 0.07 -2.60
C LYS A 3 11.08 1.21 -1.64
N THR A 4 10.14 0.98 -0.72
CA THR A 4 9.93 1.82 0.45
C THR A 4 11.14 1.78 1.38
N ARG A 5 11.19 2.72 2.33
CA ARG A 5 12.25 2.83 3.32
C ARG A 5 12.38 1.58 4.21
N ASP A 6 11.28 0.87 4.44
CA ASP A 6 11.22 -0.40 5.18
C ASP A 6 11.37 -1.64 4.29
N GLY A 7 11.74 -1.46 3.01
CA GLY A 7 12.18 -2.54 2.12
C GLY A 7 11.09 -3.23 1.32
N ILE A 8 9.86 -2.72 1.32
CA ILE A 8 8.74 -3.26 0.54
C ILE A 8 8.82 -2.74 -0.90
N LYS A 9 8.65 -3.61 -1.89
CA LYS A 9 8.63 -3.19 -3.30
C LYS A 9 7.37 -2.35 -3.58
N LEU A 10 7.53 -1.24 -4.29
CA LEU A 10 6.38 -0.39 -4.66
C LEU A 10 5.36 -1.16 -5.51
N ASP A 11 5.82 -1.99 -6.45
CA ASP A 11 4.96 -2.89 -7.26
C ASP A 11 4.12 -3.84 -6.39
N TYR A 12 4.65 -4.34 -5.27
CA TYR A 12 3.89 -5.22 -4.37
C TYR A 12 2.79 -4.46 -3.64
N ILE A 13 3.07 -3.22 -3.22
CA ILE A 13 2.08 -2.34 -2.61
C ILE A 13 0.93 -2.06 -3.58
N ILE A 14 1.26 -1.76 -4.84
CA ILE A 14 0.28 -1.47 -5.90
C ILE A 14 -0.61 -2.69 -6.14
N ARG A 15 -0.02 -3.88 -6.36
CA ARG A 15 -0.79 -5.11 -6.59
C ARG A 15 -1.75 -5.43 -5.45
N VAL A 16 -1.27 -5.30 -4.21
CA VAL A 16 -2.10 -5.56 -3.02
C VAL A 16 -3.19 -4.50 -2.90
N ALA A 17 -2.89 -3.24 -3.20
CA ALA A 17 -3.88 -2.15 -3.22
C ALA A 17 -4.98 -2.40 -4.27
N GLU A 18 -4.60 -2.77 -5.49
CA GLU A 18 -5.56 -3.11 -6.55
C GLU A 18 -6.41 -4.33 -6.17
N ALA A 19 -5.81 -5.34 -5.53
CA ALA A 19 -6.52 -6.54 -5.07
C ALA A 19 -7.55 -6.26 -3.97
N ILE A 20 -7.40 -5.20 -3.18
CA ILE A 20 -8.42 -4.74 -2.21
C ILE A 20 -9.46 -3.78 -2.84
N GLY A 21 -9.39 -3.54 -4.15
CA GLY A 21 -10.27 -2.62 -4.87
C GLY A 21 -9.87 -1.15 -4.75
N ALA A 22 -8.64 -0.84 -4.33
CA ALA A 22 -8.14 0.54 -4.34
C ALA A 22 -7.77 1.00 -5.75
N SER A 23 -7.99 2.28 -6.02
CA SER A 23 -7.50 2.95 -7.23
C SER A 23 -6.05 3.38 -7.03
N VAL A 24 -5.22 3.20 -8.05
CA VAL A 24 -3.83 3.64 -8.05
C VAL A 24 -3.64 4.72 -9.10
N ARG A 25 -3.08 5.87 -8.70
CA ARG A 25 -2.71 6.97 -9.60
C ARG A 25 -1.22 7.25 -9.49
N SER A 26 -0.56 7.48 -10.61
CA SER A 26 0.85 7.90 -10.64
C SER A 26 0.97 9.43 -10.71
N GLY A 27 1.92 10.02 -9.99
CA GLY A 27 2.17 11.47 -9.97
C GLY A 27 3.66 11.83 -10.05
N ALA A 28 3.96 13.11 -10.25
CA ALA A 28 5.34 13.60 -10.44
C ALA A 28 6.17 13.69 -9.15
N LYS A 29 5.53 13.98 -7.99
CA LYS A 29 6.21 14.18 -6.69
C LYS A 29 6.14 12.95 -5.77
N HIS A 30 5.04 12.22 -5.84
CA HIS A 30 4.89 10.89 -5.25
C HIS A 30 4.60 9.92 -6.39
N PRO A 31 5.42 8.89 -6.58
CA PRO A 31 5.31 8.02 -7.74
C PRO A 31 3.96 7.32 -7.77
N PHE A 32 3.34 7.05 -6.61
CA PHE A 32 2.01 6.44 -6.51
C PHE A 32 1.14 7.10 -5.44
N ILE A 33 -0.16 7.17 -5.69
CA ILE A 33 -1.19 7.61 -4.76
C ILE A 33 -2.28 6.55 -4.77
N LEU A 34 -2.49 5.92 -3.63
CA LEU A 34 -3.56 4.94 -3.40
C LEU A 34 -4.83 5.68 -2.98
N GLY A 35 -5.96 5.36 -3.59
CA GLY A 35 -7.27 5.93 -3.28
C GLY A 35 -8.30 4.84 -3.05
N TYR A 36 -9.21 5.06 -2.10
CA TYR A 36 -10.35 4.20 -1.86
C TYR A 36 -11.54 5.09 -1.47
N ASN A 37 -12.75 4.73 -1.92
CA ASN A 37 -13.91 5.59 -1.72
C ASN A 37 -14.20 5.82 -0.23
N GLY A 38 -14.38 7.08 0.16
CA GLY A 38 -14.58 7.46 1.57
C GLY A 38 -13.33 7.41 2.45
N VAL A 39 -12.15 7.12 1.90
CA VAL A 39 -10.88 7.06 2.66
C VAL A 39 -9.90 8.10 2.12
N ARG A 40 -9.21 8.79 3.04
CA ARG A 40 -8.18 9.76 2.67
C ARG A 40 -7.09 9.08 1.81
N PRO A 41 -6.67 9.64 0.66
CA PRO A 41 -5.64 9.03 -0.18
C PRO A 41 -4.31 8.80 0.55
N CYS A 42 -3.61 7.71 0.20
CA CYS A 42 -2.30 7.37 0.74
C CYS A 42 -1.22 7.57 -0.33
N PRO A 43 -0.37 8.61 -0.22
CA PRO A 43 0.79 8.77 -1.10
C PRO A 43 1.89 7.77 -0.74
N VAL A 44 2.43 7.10 -1.76
CA VAL A 44 3.48 6.09 -1.63
C VAL A 44 4.66 6.47 -2.51
N ALA A 45 5.83 6.55 -1.88
CA ALA A 45 7.12 6.87 -2.48
C ALA A 45 8.22 5.98 -1.88
N GLU A 46 9.44 6.08 -2.40
CA GLU A 46 10.60 5.37 -1.83
C GLU A 46 10.89 5.79 -0.38
N SER A 47 10.58 7.03 -0.01
CA SER A 47 10.71 7.55 1.36
C SER A 47 9.61 7.07 2.32
N THR A 48 8.55 6.46 1.82
CA THR A 48 7.43 5.95 2.64
C THR A 48 7.90 4.81 3.52
N ILE A 49 7.34 4.71 4.74
CA ILE A 49 7.47 3.52 5.60
C ILE A 49 6.12 2.80 5.52
N ALA A 50 6.08 1.67 4.82
CA ALA A 50 4.84 0.95 4.57
C ALA A 50 4.13 0.55 5.87
N LYS A 51 4.88 0.11 6.89
CA LYS A 51 4.34 -0.29 8.18
C LYS A 51 3.57 0.83 8.92
N THR A 52 3.98 2.09 8.77
CA THR A 52 3.37 3.21 9.50
C THR A 52 2.38 4.02 8.67
N MET A 53 2.45 3.93 7.34
CA MET A 53 1.58 4.69 6.43
C MET A 53 0.59 3.79 5.68
N VAL A 54 1.09 2.78 4.97
CA VAL A 54 0.28 1.93 4.08
C VAL A 54 -0.54 0.92 4.87
N VAL A 55 0.05 0.29 5.89
CA VAL A 55 -0.63 -0.72 6.70
C VAL A 55 -1.85 -0.14 7.45
N PRO A 56 -1.75 0.99 8.18
CA PRO A 56 -2.94 1.58 8.83
C PRO A 56 -3.99 2.03 7.82
N TRP A 57 -3.56 2.50 6.65
CA TRP A 57 -4.47 2.88 5.57
C TRP A 57 -5.24 1.67 5.03
N MET A 58 -4.56 0.57 4.70
CA MET A 58 -5.20 -0.67 4.25
C MET A 58 -6.07 -1.30 5.35
N LYS A 59 -5.67 -1.17 6.63
CA LYS A 59 -6.50 -1.60 7.76
C LYS A 59 -7.83 -0.87 7.79
N SER A 60 -7.84 0.44 7.53
CA SER A 60 -9.08 1.23 7.51
C SER A 60 -10.07 0.78 6.44
N ILE A 61 -9.58 0.17 5.36
CA ILE A 61 -10.39 -0.34 4.24
C ILE A 61 -10.83 -1.78 4.48
N THR A 62 -9.89 -2.65 4.85
CA THR A 62 -10.08 -4.10 4.87
C THR A 62 -10.48 -4.65 6.23
N GLN A 63 -10.32 -3.85 7.29
CA GLN A 63 -10.48 -4.25 8.69
C GLN A 63 -9.67 -5.51 9.09
N LYS A 64 -8.62 -5.84 8.33
CA LYS A 64 -7.74 -6.99 8.61
C LYS A 64 -6.65 -6.66 9.63
N ASP A 65 -6.03 -7.71 10.15
CA ASP A 65 -4.90 -7.61 11.05
C ASP A 65 -3.70 -6.89 10.38
N PRO A 66 -3.06 -5.91 11.05
CA PRO A 66 -1.90 -5.20 10.53
C PRO A 66 -0.71 -6.10 10.15
N GLY A 67 -0.49 -7.19 10.88
CA GLY A 67 0.55 -8.18 10.60
C GLY A 67 0.27 -8.88 9.27
N ALA A 68 -0.95 -9.39 9.10
CA ALA A 68 -1.38 -10.03 7.85
C ALA A 68 -1.27 -9.08 6.64
N ILE A 69 -1.66 -7.80 6.81
CA ILE A 69 -1.50 -6.79 5.76
C ILE A 69 -0.01 -6.58 5.43
N TYR A 70 0.83 -6.44 6.44
CA TYR A 70 2.26 -6.22 6.24
C TYR A 70 2.95 -7.43 5.56
N GLU A 71 2.54 -8.65 5.92
CA GLU A 71 3.01 -9.87 5.25
C GLU A 71 2.54 -9.94 3.79
N ALA A 72 1.27 -9.62 3.51
CA ALA A 72 0.74 -9.54 2.16
C ALA A 72 1.53 -8.53 1.30
N LEU A 73 1.84 -7.35 1.86
CA LEU A 73 2.68 -6.34 1.22
C LEU A 73 4.11 -6.84 0.96
N ARG A 74 4.69 -7.60 1.90
CA ARG A 74 6.05 -8.15 1.76
C ARG A 74 6.13 -9.24 0.70
N ASN A 75 5.07 -10.01 0.54
CA ASN A 75 4.98 -11.11 -0.42
C ASN A 75 4.39 -10.69 -1.78
N GLY A 76 3.77 -9.51 -1.86
CA GLY A 76 3.07 -9.03 -3.06
C GLY A 76 1.83 -9.85 -3.41
N LYS A 77 1.25 -10.53 -2.41
CA LYS A 77 0.08 -11.40 -2.57
C LYS A 77 -0.99 -10.99 -1.57
N TRP A 78 -2.19 -10.73 -2.08
CA TRP A 78 -3.37 -10.48 -1.27
C TRP A 78 -4.32 -11.68 -1.37
N GLY A 79 -4.72 -12.23 -0.23
CA GLY A 79 -5.50 -13.46 -0.16
C GLY A 79 -4.87 -14.46 0.80
N TYR A 80 -5.73 -15.12 1.58
CA TYR A 80 -5.40 -16.28 2.41
C TYR A 80 -5.41 -17.53 1.53
#